data_AF-A0A009RM01-F1
#
_entry.id   AF-A0A009RM01-F1
#
_cell.length_a   1.000
_cell.length_b   1.000
_cell.length_c   1.000
_cell.angle_alpha   90.00
_cell.angle_beta   90.00
_cell.angle_gamma   90.00
#
_symmetry.space_group_name_H-M   'P 1'
#
loop_
_entity.id
_entity.type
_entity.pdbx_description
1 polymer ?
#
loop_
_entity_poly.entity_id
_entity_poly.type
_entity_poly.pdbx_seq_one_letter_code
_entity_poly.pdbx_strand_id
1 'polypeptide(L)'
;LTFETSRDTVNGALEVVSDLVGGDIQGATENATGILGTLIQNGSTATGIVTDILGGVTGTIGGVTGGIGGDNPLGVVTDIIGGVTGGIGGDNPLGVVTDIIGGVTGGIGGDNPLGVVTDIIGGVTGGIGGDNPLGVVTDIIGGVTGGIGGDNPLGVVTDIIGGVTGGIGGDNPLGVVTDIIG
;
A
#
# COMPACT_ATOMS: atom_id res chain seq x y z
N LEU A 1 6.76 48.16 27.11
CA LEU A 1 6.83 49.61 27.39
C LEU A 1 7.06 50.31 26.07
N THR A 2 6.15 51.17 25.60
CA THR A 2 6.41 51.97 24.39
C THR A 2 7.17 53.23 24.79
N PHE A 3 7.84 53.87 23.82
CA PHE A 3 8.58 55.10 24.07
C PHE A 3 7.68 56.22 24.64
N GLU A 4 6.44 56.33 24.15
CA GLU A 4 5.40 57.22 24.71
C GLU A 4 5.19 56.99 26.20
N THR A 5 5.02 55.74 26.64
CA THR A 5 4.73 55.48 28.07
C THR A 5 5.91 55.81 28.98
N SER A 6 7.13 55.67 28.47
CA SER A 6 8.33 56.09 29.18
C SER A 6 8.41 57.60 29.30
N ARG A 7 7.95 58.37 28.29
CA ARG A 7 7.91 59.83 28.37
C ARG A 7 6.84 60.31 29.34
N ASP A 8 5.66 59.72 29.31
CA ASP A 8 4.56 60.10 30.22
C ASP A 8 4.92 59.84 31.68
N THR A 9 5.57 58.71 31.96
CA THR A 9 6.05 58.39 33.32
C THR A 9 7.14 59.36 33.79
N VAL A 10 8.09 59.71 32.92
CA VAL A 10 9.19 60.63 33.25
C VAL A 10 8.68 62.07 33.41
N ASN A 11 7.79 62.52 32.52
CA ASN A 11 7.18 63.85 32.60
C ASN A 11 6.32 63.96 33.86
N GLY A 12 5.49 62.95 34.14
CA GLY A 12 4.71 62.91 35.38
C GLY A 12 5.60 62.90 36.62
N ALA A 13 6.72 62.15 36.61
CA ALA A 13 7.65 62.15 37.74
C ALA A 13 8.31 63.52 37.95
N LEU A 14 8.60 64.24 36.87
CA LEU A 14 9.15 65.58 36.93
C LEU A 14 8.12 66.61 37.43
N GLU A 15 6.85 66.46 37.06
CA GLU A 15 5.74 67.26 37.62
C GLU A 15 5.56 66.99 39.12
N VAL A 16 5.61 65.73 39.57
CA VAL A 16 5.59 65.40 41.01
C VAL A 16 6.67 66.17 41.78
N VAL A 17 7.90 66.18 41.25
CA VAL A 17 9.01 66.91 41.88
C VAL A 17 8.79 68.42 41.83
N SER A 18 8.29 68.94 40.71
CA SER A 18 7.98 70.37 40.55
C SER A 18 6.92 70.84 41.55
N ASP A 19 5.82 70.10 41.67
CA ASP A 19 4.71 70.40 42.58
C ASP A 19 5.16 70.32 44.04
N LEU A 20 5.97 69.32 44.39
CA LEU A 20 6.54 69.18 45.74
C LEU A 20 7.47 70.34 46.10
N VAL A 21 8.33 70.77 45.17
CA VAL A 21 9.22 71.94 45.36
C VAL A 21 8.39 73.23 45.45
N GLY A 22 7.28 73.32 44.73
CA GLY A 22 6.33 74.42 44.78
C GLY A 22 5.41 74.44 46.01
N GLY A 23 5.41 73.37 46.82
CA GLY A 23 4.55 73.21 47.98
C GLY A 23 3.12 72.71 47.67
N ASP A 24 2.84 72.33 46.41
CA ASP A 24 1.57 71.76 45.99
C ASP A 24 1.56 70.23 46.17
N ILE A 25 1.19 69.80 47.36
CA ILE A 25 1.07 68.36 47.69
C ILE A 25 -0.07 67.70 46.90
N GLN A 26 -1.12 68.47 46.57
CA GLN A 26 -2.27 67.93 45.86
C GLN A 26 -1.89 67.60 44.41
N GLY A 27 -1.27 68.54 43.70
CA GLY A 27 -0.74 68.31 42.34
C GLY A 27 0.28 67.17 42.31
N ALA A 28 1.21 67.14 43.26
CA ALA A 28 2.19 66.05 43.38
C ALA A 28 1.52 64.68 43.57
N THR A 29 0.43 64.62 44.32
CA THR A 29 -0.33 63.38 44.53
C THR A 29 -1.08 62.96 43.27
N GLU A 30 -1.73 63.91 42.57
CA GLU A 30 -2.44 63.66 41.33
C GLU A 30 -1.50 63.10 40.26
N ASN A 31 -0.34 63.72 40.06
CA ASN A 31 0.67 63.26 39.12
C ASN A 31 1.24 61.87 39.48
N ALA A 32 1.50 61.61 40.77
CA ALA A 32 1.94 60.29 41.23
C ALA A 32 0.87 59.20 40.97
N THR A 33 -0.41 59.52 41.14
CA THR A 33 -1.50 58.58 40.82
C THR A 33 -1.65 58.35 39.32
N GLY A 34 -1.38 59.35 38.47
CA GLY A 34 -1.34 59.20 37.01
C GLY A 34 -0.23 58.27 36.53
N ILE A 35 0.97 58.39 37.12
CA ILE A 35 2.09 57.46 36.89
C ILE A 35 1.69 56.03 37.29
N LEU A 36 1.08 55.88 38.47
CA LEU A 36 0.64 54.57 38.96
C LEU A 36 -0.41 53.95 38.01
N GLY A 37 -1.38 54.73 37.54
CA GLY A 37 -2.36 54.28 36.55
C GLY A 37 -1.70 53.80 35.26
N THR A 38 -0.72 54.55 34.76
CA THR A 38 0.06 54.20 33.57
C THR A 38 0.83 52.88 33.74
N LEU A 39 1.48 52.69 34.90
CA LEU A 39 2.22 51.48 35.19
C LEU A 39 1.29 50.25 35.32
N ILE A 40 0.14 50.41 35.96
CA ILE A 40 -0.89 49.36 36.08
C ILE A 40 -1.41 48.97 34.69
N GLN A 41 -1.74 49.95 33.85
CA GLN A 41 -2.26 49.70 32.50
C GLN A 41 -1.25 48.91 31.65
N ASN A 42 0.03 49.27 31.74
CA ASN A 42 1.11 48.54 31.08
C ASN A 42 1.25 47.12 31.60
N GLY A 43 1.24 46.94 32.93
CA GLY A 43 1.34 45.63 33.56
C GLY A 43 0.19 44.71 33.15
N SER A 44 -1.03 45.24 33.10
CA SER A 44 -2.21 44.53 32.62
C SER A 44 -2.09 44.13 31.14
N THR A 45 -1.66 45.06 30.28
CA THR A 45 -1.46 44.79 28.84
C THR A 45 -0.40 43.72 28.62
N ALA A 46 0.74 43.82 29.31
CA ALA A 46 1.82 42.82 29.23
C ALA A 46 1.34 41.45 29.70
N THR A 47 0.56 41.39 30.78
CA THR A 47 -0.03 40.15 31.28
C THR A 47 -0.96 39.53 30.25
N GLY A 48 -1.84 40.32 29.62
CA GLY A 48 -2.74 39.84 28.56
C GLY A 48 -1.98 39.23 27.37
N ILE A 49 -0.95 39.91 26.88
CA ILE A 49 -0.10 39.40 25.79
C ILE A 49 0.53 38.05 26.17
N VAL A 50 1.07 37.94 27.38
CA VAL A 50 1.68 36.70 27.86
C VAL A 50 0.64 35.58 27.98
N THR A 51 -0.55 35.88 28.49
CA THR A 51 -1.65 34.92 28.56
C THR A 51 -2.09 34.43 27.19
N ASP A 52 -2.21 35.33 26.21
CA ASP A 52 -2.58 34.98 24.84
C ASP A 52 -1.52 34.10 24.16
N ILE A 53 -0.23 34.46 24.31
CA ILE A 53 0.88 33.65 23.80
C ILE A 53 0.86 32.26 24.45
N LEU A 54 0.70 32.18 25.76
CA LEU A 54 0.67 30.91 26.49
C LEU A 54 -0.53 30.06 26.07
N GLY A 55 -1.70 30.67 25.90
CA GLY A 55 -2.90 30.01 25.37
C GLY A 55 -2.69 29.45 23.97
N GLY A 56 -2.08 30.23 23.07
CA GLY A 56 -1.77 29.78 21.71
C GLY A 56 -0.74 28.63 21.67
N VAL A 57 0.31 28.71 22.48
CA VAL A 57 1.33 27.66 22.60
C VAL A 57 0.74 26.38 23.18
N THR A 58 -0.02 26.47 24.27
CA THR A 58 -0.67 25.31 24.88
C THR A 58 -1.71 24.67 23.95
N GLY A 59 -2.47 25.47 23.19
CA GLY A 59 -3.36 24.96 22.14
C GLY A 59 -2.61 24.23 21.02
N THR A 60 -1.50 24.79 20.54
CA THR A 60 -0.67 24.16 19.50
C THR A 60 -0.05 22.85 19.99
N ILE A 61 0.52 22.85 21.19
CA ILE A 61 1.08 21.65 21.82
C ILE A 61 -0.01 20.60 22.02
N GLY A 62 -1.16 21.00 22.56
CA GLY A 62 -2.31 20.11 22.73
C GLY A 62 -2.77 19.50 21.41
N GLY A 63 -2.79 20.27 20.31
CA GLY A 63 -3.10 19.73 19.00
C GLY A 63 -2.10 18.67 18.51
N VAL A 64 -0.80 18.90 18.73
CA VAL A 64 0.26 17.99 18.26
C VAL A 64 0.43 16.75 19.13
N THR A 65 0.15 16.83 20.44
CA THR A 65 0.31 15.70 21.36
C THR A 65 -0.95 14.83 21.47
N GLY A 66 -2.06 15.20 20.82
CA GLY A 66 -3.35 14.54 20.98
C GLY A 66 -3.99 14.86 22.33
N GLY A 67 -4.08 16.15 22.65
CA GLY A 67 -4.74 16.69 23.83
C GLY A 67 -6.21 16.26 23.92
N ILE A 68 -6.88 16.65 25.00
CA ILE A 68 -8.22 16.13 25.36
C ILE A 68 -9.20 16.29 24.19
N GLY A 69 -9.53 15.16 23.53
CA GLY A 69 -10.53 15.07 22.47
C GLY A 69 -10.03 15.19 21.03
N GLY A 70 -8.73 15.35 20.77
CA GLY A 70 -8.16 15.40 19.42
C GLY A 70 -7.22 14.24 19.12
N ASP A 71 -7.31 13.68 17.91
CA ASP A 71 -6.41 12.61 17.47
C ASP A 71 -4.97 13.14 17.32
N ASN A 72 -4.02 12.48 17.98
CA ASN A 72 -2.60 12.76 17.77
C ASN A 72 -2.25 12.41 16.30
N PRO A 73 -1.66 13.33 15.50
CA PRO A 73 -1.23 13.03 14.14
C PRO A 73 -0.31 11.80 14.06
N LEU A 74 0.49 11.54 15.10
CA LEU A 74 1.31 10.33 15.20
C LEU A 74 0.49 9.06 15.41
N GLY A 75 -0.65 9.15 16.09
CA GLY A 75 -1.61 8.05 16.21
C GLY A 75 -2.15 7.65 14.84
N VAL A 76 -2.65 8.63 14.08
CA VAL A 76 -3.12 8.42 12.70
C VAL A 76 -2.03 7.82 11.81
N VAL A 77 -0.81 8.33 11.88
CA VAL A 77 0.32 7.77 11.12
C VAL A 77 0.64 6.35 11.56
N THR A 78 0.62 6.06 12.87
CA THR A 78 0.87 4.72 13.40
C THR A 78 -0.21 3.74 12.97
N ASP A 79 -1.47 4.17 12.95
CA ASP A 79 -2.61 3.36 12.49
C ASP A 79 -2.50 3.05 10.99
N ILE A 80 -2.14 4.03 10.16
CA ILE A 80 -1.90 3.82 8.73
C ILE A 80 -0.74 2.84 8.51
N ILE A 81 0.38 3.05 9.21
CA ILE A 81 1.56 2.16 9.10
C ILE A 81 1.18 0.76 9.55
N GLY A 82 0.53 0.62 10.71
CA GLY A 82 0.06 -0.65 11.24
C GLY A 82 -0.88 -1.36 10.25
N GLY A 83 -1.83 -0.65 9.65
CA GLY A 83 -2.70 -1.21 8.61
C GLY A 83 -1.94 -1.73 7.39
N VAL A 84 -0.94 -0.98 6.91
CA VAL A 84 -0.16 -1.36 5.71
C VAL A 84 0.85 -2.47 6.01
N THR A 85 1.46 -2.50 7.20
CA THR A 85 2.46 -3.53 7.56
C THR A 85 1.83 -4.82 8.09
N GLY A 86 0.51 -4.87 8.25
CA GLY A 86 -0.17 -5.92 9.01
C GLY A 86 0.08 -5.70 10.50
N GLY A 87 -0.83 -4.99 11.16
CA GLY A 87 -0.75 -4.72 12.60
C GLY A 87 -0.86 -6.00 13.41
N ILE A 88 -0.78 -5.89 14.75
CA ILE A 88 -0.87 -7.07 15.61
C ILE A 88 -2.25 -7.75 15.42
N GLY A 89 -2.25 -8.89 14.74
CA GLY A 89 -3.42 -9.75 14.51
C GLY A 89 -4.15 -9.56 13.18
N GLY A 90 -3.67 -8.71 12.26
CA GLY A 90 -4.25 -8.54 10.92
C GLY A 90 -3.30 -8.99 9.81
N ASP A 91 -3.85 -9.58 8.75
CA ASP A 91 -3.06 -10.00 7.60
C ASP A 91 -2.45 -8.80 6.88
N ASN A 92 -1.14 -8.84 6.63
CA ASN A 92 -0.46 -7.80 5.87
C ASN A 92 -0.93 -7.88 4.40
N PRO A 93 -1.49 -6.80 3.82
CA PRO A 93 -1.91 -6.80 2.42
C PRO A 93 -0.75 -7.11 1.44
N LEU A 94 0.49 -6.82 1.81
CA LEU A 94 1.69 -7.22 1.06
C LEU A 94 1.95 -8.73 1.12
N GLY A 95 1.55 -9.40 2.20
CA GLY A 95 1.59 -10.86 2.32
C GLY A 95 0.66 -11.51 1.30
N VAL A 96 -0.59 -11.05 1.24
CA VAL A 96 -1.57 -11.52 0.24
C VAL A 96 -1.07 -11.30 -1.19
N VAL A 97 -0.48 -10.14 -1.48
CA VAL A 97 0.10 -9.85 -2.81
C VAL A 97 1.28 -10.78 -3.10
N THR A 98 2.15 -11.04 -2.12
CA THR A 98 3.29 -11.96 -2.26
C THR A 98 2.81 -13.39 -2.52
N ASP A 99 1.77 -13.83 -1.82
CA ASP A 99 1.18 -15.16 -1.98
C ASP A 99 0.53 -15.33 -3.37
N ILE A 100 -0.18 -14.31 -3.86
CA ILE A 100 -0.74 -14.31 -5.22
C ILE A 100 0.38 -14.37 -6.27
N ILE A 101 1.41 -13.54 -6.13
CA ILE A 101 2.55 -13.54 -7.07
C ILE A 101 3.28 -14.88 -7.01
N GLY A 102 3.50 -15.42 -5.81
CA GLY A 102 4.09 -16.74 -5.61
C GLY A 102 3.26 -17.82 -6.31
N GLY A 103 1.94 -17.84 -6.11
CA GLY A 103 1.06 -18.82 -6.76
C GLY A 103 1.09 -18.74 -8.30
N VAL A 104 1.10 -17.53 -8.87
CA VAL A 104 1.14 -17.33 -10.33
C VAL A 104 2.52 -17.64 -10.93
N THR A 105 3.61 -17.40 -10.19
CA THR A 105 4.98 -17.63 -10.68
C THR A 105 5.50 -19.04 -10.41
N GLY A 106 4.75 -19.88 -9.70
CA GLY A 106 5.21 -21.21 -9.27
C GLY A 106 6.12 -21.14 -8.05
N GLY A 107 5.62 -20.55 -6.97
CA GLY A 107 6.28 -20.45 -5.67
C GLY A 107 6.66 -21.81 -5.09
N ILE A 108 7.51 -21.80 -4.06
CA ILE A 108 8.11 -23.00 -3.45
C ILE A 108 7.01 -24.03 -3.10
N GLY A 109 6.89 -25.09 -3.91
CA GLY A 109 6.04 -26.25 -3.65
C GLY A 109 4.69 -26.31 -4.39
N GLY A 110 4.35 -25.34 -5.26
CA GLY A 110 3.14 -25.38 -6.09
C GLY A 110 3.45 -25.40 -7.59
N ASP A 111 2.69 -26.18 -8.37
CA ASP A 111 2.84 -26.21 -9.83
C ASP A 111 2.49 -24.84 -10.42
N ASN A 112 3.40 -24.27 -11.22
CA ASN A 112 3.14 -23.04 -11.94
C ASN A 112 2.00 -23.27 -12.93
N PRO A 113 0.87 -22.54 -12.86
CA PRO A 113 -0.23 -22.70 -13.81
C PRO A 113 0.21 -22.45 -15.26
N LEU A 114 1.23 -21.63 -15.49
CA LEU A 114 1.84 -21.44 -16.81
C LEU A 114 2.64 -22.66 -17.28
N GLY A 115 3.23 -23.43 -16.35
CA GLY A 115 3.87 -24.71 -16.64
C GLY A 115 2.86 -25.73 -17.15
N VAL A 116 1.75 -25.89 -16.43
CA VAL A 116 0.63 -26.77 -16.84
C VAL A 116 0.08 -26.38 -18.22
N VAL A 117 -0.12 -25.08 -18.46
CA VAL A 117 -0.57 -24.58 -19.78
C VAL A 117 0.47 -24.87 -20.88
N THR A 118 1.76 -24.69 -20.58
CA THR A 118 2.85 -24.99 -21.53
C THR A 118 2.92 -26.49 -21.84
N ASP A 119 2.73 -27.35 -20.84
CA ASP A 119 2.71 -28.80 -21.00
C ASP A 119 1.51 -29.26 -21.82
N ILE A 120 0.32 -28.69 -21.60
CA ILE A 120 -0.87 -28.98 -22.40
C ILE A 120 -0.68 -28.52 -23.85
N ILE A 121 -0.17 -27.31 -24.07
CA ILE A 121 0.11 -26.79 -25.42
C ILE A 121 1.18 -27.66 -26.09
N GLY A 122 2.24 -28.02 -25.38
CA GLY A 122 3.27 -28.95 -25.83
C GLY A 122 2.65 -30.28 -26.25
N GLY A 123 1.84 -30.90 -25.40
CA GLY A 123 1.16 -32.16 -25.72
C GLY A 123 0.24 -32.07 -26.96
N VAL A 124 -0.50 -30.98 -27.12
CA VAL A 124 -1.42 -30.79 -28.27
C VAL A 124 -0.68 -30.45 -29.56
N THR A 125 0.45 -29.74 -29.48
CA THR A 125 1.23 -29.33 -30.66
C THR A 125 2.34 -30.31 -31.05
N GLY A 126 2.53 -31.40 -30.30
CA GLY A 126 3.65 -32.33 -30.50
C GLY A 126 4.95 -31.79 -29.93
N GLY A 127 5.01 -31.63 -28.61
CA GLY A 127 6.19 -31.22 -27.87
C GLY A 127 7.35 -32.19 -28.06
N ILE A 128 8.55 -31.80 -27.62
CA ILE A 128 9.79 -32.54 -27.86
C ILE A 128 9.66 -33.99 -27.36
N GLY A 129 9.53 -34.94 -28.29
CA GLY A 129 9.53 -36.38 -28.04
C GLY A 129 8.16 -37.07 -28.02
N GLY A 130 7.05 -36.36 -28.24
CA GLY A 130 5.71 -36.97 -28.35
C GLY A 130 5.08 -36.74 -29.72
N ASP A 131 4.39 -37.74 -30.25
CA ASP A 131 3.66 -37.63 -31.51
C ASP A 131 2.55 -36.57 -31.40
N ASN A 132 2.51 -35.63 -32.34
CA ASN A 132 1.46 -34.63 -32.40
C ASN A 132 0.11 -35.32 -32.69
N PRO A 133 -0.90 -35.25 -31.81
CA PRO A 133 -2.20 -35.86 -32.05
C PRO A 133 -2.88 -35.29 -33.31
N LEU A 134 -2.59 -34.04 -33.70
CA LEU A 134 -3.04 -33.47 -34.97
C LEU A 134 -2.31 -34.07 -36.18
N GLY A 135 -1.06 -34.52 -36.03
CA GLY A 135 -0.33 -35.26 -37.05
C GLY A 135 -1.00 -36.59 -37.34
N VAL A 136 -1.29 -37.37 -36.29
CA VAL A 136 -2.04 -38.63 -36.40
C VAL A 136 -3.40 -38.44 -37.06
N VAL A 137 -4.15 -37.39 -36.70
CA VAL A 137 -5.44 -37.07 -37.34
C VAL A 137 -5.26 -36.67 -38.81
N THR A 138 -4.22 -35.92 -39.14
CA THR A 138 -3.91 -35.54 -40.53
C THR A 138 -3.56 -36.77 -41.37
N ASP A 139 -2.78 -37.70 -40.81
CA ASP A 139 -2.40 -38.95 -41.47
C ASP A 139 -3.62 -39.87 -41.66
N ILE A 140 -4.50 -39.97 -40.66
CA ILE A 140 -5.80 -40.67 -40.78
C ILE A 140 -6.63 -40.07 -41.91
N ILE A 141 -6.82 -38.75 -41.91
CA ILE A 141 -7.64 -38.09 -42.92
C ILE A 141 -6.99 -38.24 -44.30
N GLY A 142 -5.66 -38.12 -44.41
CA GLY A 142 -4.90 -38.34 -45.63
C GLY A 142 -5.05 -39.77 -46.16
N GLY A 143 -5.00 -40.78 -45.29
CA GLY A 143 -5.24 -42.18 -45.64
C GLY A 143 -6.68 -42.47 -46.03
N VAL A 144 -7.67 -41.85 -45.37
CA VAL A 144 -9.11 -42.04 -45.65
C VAL A 144 -9.54 -41.27 -46.91
N THR A 145 -8.96 -40.10 -47.18
CA THR A 145 -9.26 -39.29 -48.37
C THR A 145 -8.36 -39.60 -49.57
N GLY A 146 -7.33 -40.43 -49.39
CA GLY A 146 -6.38 -40.90 -50.40
C GLY A 146 -7.00 -41.84 -51.44
N GLY A 147 -7.83 -41.28 -52.32
CA GLY A 147 -8.22 -41.92 -53.57
C GLY A 147 -7.02 -42.03 -54.53
N ILE A 148 -6.79 -43.26 -55.01
CA ILE A 148 -5.88 -43.67 -56.09
C ILE A 148 -4.40 -43.32 -55.86
N GLY A 149 -3.76 -44.08 -54.97
CA GLY A 149 -2.29 -44.11 -54.80
C GLY A 149 -1.81 -44.09 -53.36
N GLY A 150 -2.70 -43.85 -52.38
CA GLY A 150 -2.40 -43.96 -50.95
C GLY A 150 -2.56 -45.40 -50.46
N ASP A 151 -1.78 -45.75 -49.44
CA ASP A 151 -1.81 -47.08 -48.83
C ASP A 151 -3.22 -47.48 -48.41
N ASN A 152 -3.49 -48.79 -48.49
CA ASN A 152 -4.80 -49.37 -48.19
C ASN A 152 -5.33 -48.82 -46.86
N PRO A 153 -6.57 -48.28 -46.79
CA PRO A 153 -7.14 -47.75 -45.55
C PRO A 153 -7.15 -48.78 -44.40
N LEU A 154 -7.12 -50.07 -44.71
CA LEU A 154 -6.93 -51.14 -43.72
C LEU A 154 -5.52 -51.17 -43.09
N GLY A 155 -4.48 -50.80 -43.83
CA GLY A 155 -3.10 -50.71 -43.33
C GLY A 155 -2.96 -49.58 -42.32
N VAL A 156 -3.52 -48.41 -42.63
CA VAL A 156 -3.59 -47.26 -41.71
C VAL A 156 -4.35 -47.63 -40.43
N VAL A 157 -5.49 -48.32 -40.54
CA VAL A 157 -6.23 -48.82 -39.37
C VAL A 157 -5.41 -49.84 -38.56
N THR A 158 -4.65 -50.71 -39.23
CA THR A 158 -3.79 -51.70 -38.57
C THR A 158 -2.64 -51.02 -37.81
N ASP A 159 -2.03 -49.99 -38.40
CA ASP A 159 -0.94 -49.21 -37.77
C ASP A 159 -1.44 -48.36 -36.60
N ILE A 160 -2.64 -47.76 -36.71
CA ILE A 160 -3.26 -47.00 -35.61
C ILE A 160 -3.61 -47.92 -34.45
N ILE A 161 -4.21 -49.08 -34.73
CA ILE A 161 -4.52 -50.06 -33.70
C ILE A 161 -3.21 -50.56 -33.07
N GLY A 162 -2.20 -50.88 -33.89
CA GLY A 162 -0.87 -51.28 -33.42
C GLY A 162 -0.16 -50.22 -32.58
N GLY A 163 -0.30 -48.93 -32.89
CA GLY A 163 0.25 -47.82 -32.11
C GLY A 163 -0.50 -47.57 -30.80
N VAL A 164 -1.84 -47.65 -30.83
CA VAL A 164 -2.70 -47.47 -29.64
C VAL A 164 -2.58 -48.65 -28.66
N THR A 165 -2.36 -49.88 -29.14
CA THR A 165 -2.13 -51.07 -28.28
C THR A 165 -0.67 -51.40 -28.03
N GLY A 166 0.26 -50.82 -28.82
CA GLY A 166 1.71 -51.00 -28.71
C GLY A 166 2.38 -50.08 -27.69
N GLY A 167 1.66 -49.05 -27.20
CA GLY A 167 2.00 -48.41 -25.94
C GLY A 167 1.88 -49.42 -24.81
N ILE A 168 3.03 -49.84 -24.26
CA ILE A 168 3.21 -50.78 -23.15
C ILE A 168 2.65 -52.20 -23.34
N GLY A 169 3.32 -52.99 -24.21
CA GLY A 169 3.48 -54.44 -24.01
C GLY A 169 2.30 -55.36 -24.35
N GLY A 170 1.34 -54.94 -25.17
CA GLY A 170 0.26 -55.80 -25.65
C GLY A 170 0.58 -56.49 -26.98
N ASP A 171 0.44 -57.80 -27.04
CA ASP A 171 0.53 -58.58 -28.28
C ASP A 171 -0.49 -58.11 -29.34
N ASN A 172 -0.11 -58.18 -30.62
CA ASN A 172 -0.95 -57.81 -31.76
C ASN A 172 -2.25 -58.66 -31.78
N PRO A 173 -3.45 -58.05 -31.62
CA PRO A 173 -4.71 -58.77 -31.57
C PRO A 173 -5.08 -59.49 -32.88
N LEU A 174 -4.41 -59.18 -34.00
CA LEU A 174 -4.58 -59.89 -35.28
C LEU A 174 -3.78 -61.21 -35.37
N GLY A 175 -2.80 -61.44 -34.48
CA GLY A 175 -2.13 -62.73 -34.39
C GLY A 175 -3.13 -63.87 -34.13
N VAL A 176 -4.15 -63.59 -33.32
CA VAL A 176 -5.23 -64.53 -32.99
C VAL A 176 -6.16 -64.79 -34.19
N VAL A 177 -6.32 -63.83 -35.10
CA VAL A 177 -7.19 -63.98 -36.28
C VAL A 177 -6.52 -64.82 -37.37
N THR A 178 -5.20 -64.72 -37.50
CA THR A 178 -4.44 -65.51 -38.48
C THR A 178 -4.45 -67.01 -38.14
N ASP A 179 -4.52 -67.35 -36.85
CA ASP A 179 -4.57 -68.74 -36.35
C ASP A 179 -5.99 -69.36 -36.45
N ILE A 180 -7.03 -68.57 -36.67
CA ILE A 180 -8.43 -69.04 -36.78
C ILE A 180 -8.81 -69.37 -38.24
N ILE A 181 -8.05 -68.86 -39.23
CA ILE A 181 -8.33 -69.06 -40.67
C ILE A 181 -7.14 -69.75 -41.38
N GLY A 182 -6.28 -70.43 -40.61
CA GLY A 182 -5.21 -71.31 -41.11
C GLY A 182 -5.63 -72.78 -41.09
#